data_AF-A0A496RPI9-F1
#
_entry.id   AF-A0A496RPI9-F1
#
_cell.length_a   1.000
_cell.length_b   1.000
_cell.length_c   1.000
_cell.angle_alpha   90.00
_cell.angle_beta   90.00
_cell.angle_gamma   90.00
#
_symmetry.space_group_name_H-M   'P 1'
#
loop_
_entity.id
_entity.type
_entity.pdbx_description
1 polymer ?
#
loop_
_entity_poly.entity_id
_entity_poly.type
_entity_poly.pdbx_seq_one_letter_code
_entity_poly.pdbx_strand_id
1 'polypeptide(L)'
;MAFFTLKLYRKQSIRKKNMQIKKIFLFLVLVLSLNGICFGATYYMATDGSDTTGDGSSGNEWLTLQHSMALMSGGDTLIIRDGVYTG
;
A
#
# COMPACT_ATOMS: atom_id res chain seq x y z
N MET A 1 -11.94 53.92 24.59
CA MET A 1 -10.74 53.12 24.28
C MET A 1 -10.97 51.60 24.43
N ALA A 2 -11.60 51.12 25.52
CA ALA A 2 -11.78 49.68 25.81
C ALA A 2 -12.63 48.85 24.82
N PHE A 3 -13.66 49.43 24.20
CA PHE A 3 -14.49 48.68 23.23
C PHE A 3 -13.72 48.33 21.95
N PHE A 4 -12.82 49.22 21.52
CA PHE A 4 -11.98 49.01 20.34
C PHE A 4 -10.93 47.92 20.59
N THR A 5 -10.33 47.89 21.78
CA THR A 5 -9.34 46.87 22.15
C THR A 5 -9.96 45.47 22.22
N LEU A 6 -11.19 45.34 22.76
CA LEU A 6 -11.94 44.07 22.77
C LEU A 6 -12.26 43.54 21.36
N LYS A 7 -12.66 44.42 20.43
CA LYS A 7 -12.96 44.04 19.03
C LYS A 7 -11.71 43.55 18.30
N LEU A 8 -10.57 44.19 18.52
CA LEU A 8 -9.28 43.77 17.97
C LEU A 8 -8.80 42.45 18.57
N TYR A 9 -8.90 42.29 19.89
CA TYR A 9 -8.54 41.06 20.58
C TYR A 9 -9.35 39.87 20.07
N ARG A 10 -10.68 40.04 19.89
CA ARG A 10 -11.56 39.02 19.31
C ARG A 10 -11.16 38.65 17.88
N LYS A 11 -10.84 39.63 17.03
CA LYS A 11 -10.40 39.39 15.63
C LYS A 11 -9.07 38.64 15.57
N GLN A 12 -8.12 38.97 16.44
CA GLN A 12 -6.83 38.28 16.54
C GLN A 12 -6.98 36.86 17.08
N SER A 13 -7.84 36.64 18.07
CA SER A 13 -8.17 35.31 18.60
C SER A 13 -8.77 34.40 17.53
N ILE A 14 -9.74 34.89 16.75
CA ILE A 14 -10.32 34.15 15.62
C ILE A 14 -9.26 33.87 14.54
N ARG A 15 -8.43 34.85 14.19
CA ARG A 15 -7.35 34.67 13.20
C ARG A 15 -6.33 33.61 13.66
N LYS A 16 -5.98 33.58 14.94
CA LYS A 16 -5.08 32.58 15.53
C LYS A 16 -5.71 31.19 15.50
N LYS A 17 -6.99 31.05 15.88
CA LYS A 17 -7.74 29.79 15.81
C LYS A 17 -7.80 29.23 14.38
N ASN A 18 -8.09 30.08 13.39
CA ASN A 18 -8.12 29.67 11.98
C ASN A 18 -6.74 29.22 11.47
N MET A 19 -5.65 29.83 11.93
CA MET A 19 -4.30 29.41 11.60
C MET A 19 -3.95 28.04 12.21
N GLN A 20 -4.40 27.76 13.42
CA GLN A 20 -4.22 26.44 14.04
C GLN A 20 -5.05 25.36 13.32
N ILE A 21 -6.30 25.65 12.96
CA ILE A 21 -7.15 24.72 12.19
C ILE A 21 -6.51 24.39 10.83
N LYS A 22 -5.99 25.39 10.11
CA LYS A 22 -5.29 25.16 8.83
C LYS A 22 -4.05 24.29 9.00
N LYS A 23 -3.28 24.47 10.07
CA LYS A 23 -2.11 23.62 10.36
C LYS A 23 -2.51 22.18 10.67
N ILE A 24 -3.55 21.98 11.47
CA ILE A 24 -4.09 20.64 11.77
C ILE A 24 -4.60 19.98 10.48
N PHE A 25 -5.33 20.72 9.65
CA PHE A 25 -5.81 20.22 8.37
C PHE A 25 -4.65 19.85 7.42
N LEU A 26 -3.63 20.71 7.31
CA LEU A 26 -2.42 20.43 6.52
C LEU A 26 -1.70 19.17 7.02
N PHE A 27 -1.56 19.02 8.34
CA PHE A 27 -0.94 17.85 8.95
C PHE A 27 -1.76 16.57 8.71
N LEU A 28 -3.09 16.65 8.78
CA LEU A 28 -3.98 15.52 8.48
C LEU A 28 -3.84 15.07 7.02
N VAL A 29 -3.85 16.02 6.08
CA VAL A 29 -3.64 15.74 4.65
C VAL A 29 -2.26 15.10 4.41
N LEU A 30 -1.21 15.59 5.08
CA LEU A 30 0.13 15.04 4.98
C LEU A 30 0.18 13.58 5.45
N VAL A 31 -0.42 13.24 6.58
CA VAL A 31 -0.48 11.86 7.10
C VAL A 31 -1.25 10.94 6.16
N LEU A 32 -2.37 11.42 5.59
CA LEU A 32 -3.16 10.68 4.59
C LEU A 32 -2.39 10.42 3.28
N SER A 33 -1.39 11.24 2.97
CA SER A 33 -0.58 11.13 1.74
C SER A 33 0.54 10.08 1.83
N LEU A 34 0.83 9.53 3.01
CA LEU A 34 1.93 8.59 3.23
C LEU A 34 1.60 7.13 2.88
N ASN A 35 0.55 6.88 2.10
CA ASN A 35 0.17 5.53 1.71
C ASN A 35 0.95 5.08 0.47
N GLY A 36 1.93 4.19 0.68
CA GLY A 36 2.69 3.53 -0.37
C GLY A 36 3.13 2.15 0.08
N ILE A 37 2.16 1.26 0.37
CA ILE A 37 2.47 -0.13 0.68
C ILE A 37 2.28 -0.95 -0.60
N CYS A 38 3.38 -1.25 -1.27
CA CYS A 38 3.44 -2.28 -2.32
C CYS A 38 3.57 -3.63 -1.60
N PHE A 39 2.48 -4.40 -1.54
CA PHE A 39 2.53 -5.80 -1.15
C PHE A 39 2.63 -6.64 -2.43
N GLY A 40 3.77 -7.29 -2.64
CA GLY A 40 3.93 -8.36 -3.62
C GLY A 40 3.87 -9.71 -2.92
N ALA A 41 3.00 -10.61 -3.37
CA ALA A 41 2.97 -11.99 -2.90
C ALA A 41 4.16 -12.77 -3.48
N THR A 42 4.61 -13.81 -2.77
CA THR A 42 5.65 -14.72 -3.28
C THR A 42 5.02 -16.08 -3.54
N TYR A 43 5.12 -16.54 -4.79
CA TYR A 43 4.64 -17.83 -5.25
C TYR A 43 5.79 -18.75 -5.65
N TYR A 44 5.49 -20.04 -5.77
CA TYR A 44 6.47 -21.09 -6.03
C TYR A 44 6.02 -22.00 -7.18
N MET A 45 6.98 -22.38 -8.03
CA MET A 45 6.81 -23.33 -9.13
C MET A 45 7.83 -24.46 -8.98
N ALA A 46 7.40 -25.69 -9.25
CA ALA A 46 8.24 -26.88 -9.15
C ALA A 46 7.90 -27.87 -10.27
N THR A 47 8.86 -28.71 -10.68
CA THR A 47 8.64 -29.74 -11.71
C THR A 47 7.69 -30.85 -11.26
N ASP A 48 7.51 -31.02 -9.95
CA ASP A 48 6.59 -31.94 -9.30
C ASP A 48 5.33 -31.23 -8.73
N GLY A 49 5.15 -29.95 -9.06
CA GLY A 49 3.96 -29.18 -8.71
C GLY A 49 2.71 -29.55 -9.52
N SER A 50 1.63 -28.81 -9.34
CA SER A 50 0.34 -29.07 -10.01
C SER A 50 -0.41 -27.78 -10.31
N ASP A 51 -0.81 -27.59 -11.57
CA ASP A 51 -1.67 -26.46 -11.97
C ASP A 51 -3.16 -26.68 -11.61
N THR A 52 -3.53 -27.87 -11.15
CA THR A 52 -4.91 -28.20 -10.78
C THR A 52 -5.13 -28.13 -9.27
N THR A 53 -4.13 -28.55 -8.48
CA THR A 53 -4.22 -28.64 -7.01
C THR A 53 -3.24 -27.72 -6.29
N GLY A 54 -2.22 -27.20 -7.00
CA GLY A 54 -1.26 -26.24 -6.47
C GLY A 54 -1.91 -24.89 -6.21
N ASP A 55 -1.54 -24.27 -5.09
CA ASP A 55 -1.95 -22.91 -4.74
C ASP A 55 -0.80 -21.89 -4.87
N GLY A 56 0.38 -22.36 -5.30
CA GLY A 56 1.57 -21.54 -5.49
C GLY A 56 2.30 -21.25 -4.18
N SER A 57 1.93 -21.86 -3.05
CA SER A 57 2.71 -21.80 -1.81
C SER A 57 3.95 -22.70 -1.89
N SER A 58 4.90 -22.50 -0.97
CA SER A 58 6.18 -23.25 -0.94
C SER A 58 6.07 -24.74 -0.62
N GLY A 59 4.86 -25.24 -0.33
CA GLY A 59 4.60 -26.66 -0.11
C GLY A 59 3.51 -27.24 -1.02
N ASN A 60 2.98 -26.42 -1.93
CA ASN A 60 1.96 -26.80 -2.89
C ASN A 60 2.10 -25.94 -4.15
N GLU A 61 3.21 -26.14 -4.84
CA GLU A 61 3.68 -25.35 -5.97
C GLU A 61 2.88 -25.55 -7.26
N TRP A 62 2.92 -24.55 -8.13
CA TRP A 62 2.44 -24.69 -9.51
C TRP A 62 3.44 -25.44 -10.38
N LEU A 63 2.97 -25.96 -11.51
CA LEU A 63 3.78 -26.74 -12.44
C LEU A 63 4.30 -25.88 -13.60
N THR A 64 3.46 -24.97 -14.13
CA THR A 64 3.78 -24.23 -15.34
C THR A 64 3.90 -22.72 -15.16
N LEU A 65 4.76 -22.13 -16.00
CA LEU A 65 4.95 -20.68 -16.04
C LEU A 65 3.69 -19.98 -16.56
N GLN A 66 3.00 -20.58 -17.55
CA GLN A 66 1.77 -20.01 -18.10
C GLN A 66 0.67 -19.92 -17.04
N HIS A 67 0.50 -20.96 -16.21
CA HIS A 67 -0.45 -20.93 -15.11
C HIS A 67 -0.10 -19.86 -14.09
N SER A 68 1.17 -19.78 -13.69
CA SER A 68 1.67 -18.78 -12.74
C SER A 68 1.40 -17.34 -13.23
N MET A 69 1.73 -17.05 -14.49
CA MET A 69 1.51 -15.72 -15.09
C MET A 69 0.03 -15.34 -15.20
N ALA A 70 -0.88 -16.32 -15.34
CA ALA A 70 -2.31 -16.06 -15.40
C ALA A 70 -2.91 -15.68 -14.04
N LEU A 71 -2.28 -16.09 -12.94
CA LEU A 71 -2.77 -15.88 -11.57
C LEU A 71 -2.08 -14.72 -10.84
N MET A 72 -0.80 -14.48 -11.12
CA MET A 72 -0.02 -13.44 -10.47
C MET A 72 -0.41 -12.03 -10.91
N SER A 73 -0.27 -11.09 -9.99
CA SER A 73 -0.43 -9.66 -10.24
C SER A 73 0.92 -8.94 -10.31
N GLY A 74 0.92 -7.75 -10.92
CA GLY A 74 2.12 -6.92 -10.98
C GLY A 74 2.64 -6.57 -9.58
N GLY A 75 3.92 -6.85 -9.33
CA GLY A 75 4.56 -6.67 -8.02
C GLY A 75 4.80 -7.98 -7.27
N ASP A 76 4.15 -9.08 -7.68
CA ASP A 76 4.39 -10.41 -7.12
C ASP A 76 5.74 -10.98 -7.57
N THR A 77 6.24 -11.95 -6.81
CA THR A 77 7.49 -12.68 -7.08
C THR A 77 7.19 -14.16 -7.30
N LEU A 78 7.73 -14.75 -8.36
CA LEU A 78 7.69 -16.19 -8.60
C LEU A 78 9.07 -16.81 -8.34
N ILE A 79 9.14 -17.81 -7.47
CA ILE A 79 10.33 -18.61 -7.21
C ILE A 79 10.17 -19.93 -7.96
N ILE A 80 11.07 -20.17 -8.91
CA ILE A 80 11.10 -21.41 -9.68
C ILE A 80 12.14 -22.32 -9.04
N ARG A 81 11.71 -23.49 -8.56
CA ARG A 81 12.62 -24.51 -8.00
C ARG A 81 13.47 -25.11 -9.10
N ASP A 82 14.69 -25.51 -8.72
CA ASP A 82 15.63 -26.17 -9.63
C ASP A 82 14.99 -27.37 -10.31
N GLY A 83 15.12 -27.44 -11.63
CA GLY A 83 14.52 -28.49 -12.43
C GLY A 83 14.58 -28.17 -13.92
N VAL A 84 14.17 -29.14 -14.73
CA VAL A 84 14.04 -28.98 -16.19
C VAL A 84 12.56 -28.84 -16.53
N TYR A 85 12.17 -27.67 -17.03
CA TYR A 85 10.80 -27.38 -17.46
C TYR A 85 10.74 -27.40 -18.98
N THR A 86 9.88 -28.23 -19.56
CA THR A 86 9.83 -28.43 -21.01
C THR A 86 8.96 -27.42 -21.76
N GLY A 87 8.25 -26.54 -21.04
CA GLY A 87 7.43 -25.47 -21.63
C GLY A 87 6.11 -25.96 -22.21
#